data_AF-A0A3N1GGG7-F1
#
_entry.id   AF-A0A3N1GGG7-F1
#
_cell.length_a   1.000
_cell.length_b   1.000
_cell.length_c   1.000
_cell.angle_alpha   90.00
_cell.angle_beta   90.00
_cell.angle_gamma   90.00
#
_symmetry.space_group_name_H-M   'P 1'
#
loop_
_entity.id
_entity.type
_entity.pdbx_description
1 polymer ?
#
loop_
_entity_poly.entity_id
_entity_poly.type
_entity_poly.pdbx_seq_one_letter_code
_entity_poly.pdbx_strand_id
1 'polypeptide(L)'
;MDPAAGPTDWINLPDVADRLGVSISKVHQMIRDGVLLAVKRDGVRVVPAELVANAIVLKHLPGILNLLRDAGYNDEEALRWLYEPDETLGGSGAVALGGDRAREVKRRAQALGF
;
A
#
# COMPACT_ATOMS: atom_id res chain seq x y z
N MET A 1 6.72 -20.94 -9.09
CA MET A 1 6.45 -20.11 -7.90
C MET A 1 7.32 -18.90 -8.07
N ASP A 2 6.82 -17.91 -8.79
CA ASP A 2 7.59 -16.74 -9.21
C ASP A 2 8.00 -15.92 -7.97
N PRO A 3 9.30 -15.84 -7.65
CA PRO A 3 9.77 -15.23 -6.41
C PRO A 3 9.75 -13.68 -6.42
N ALA A 4 8.91 -13.04 -7.25
CA ALA A 4 8.94 -11.59 -7.48
C ALA A 4 7.58 -10.87 -7.42
N ALA A 5 6.53 -11.50 -6.89
CA ALA A 5 5.23 -10.84 -6.68
C ALA A 5 5.07 -10.38 -5.22
N GLY A 6 5.70 -9.27 -4.86
CA GLY A 6 5.59 -8.71 -3.52
C GLY A 6 6.50 -7.51 -3.26
N PRO A 7 6.35 -6.85 -2.09
CA PRO A 7 7.26 -5.80 -1.66
C PRO A 7 8.71 -6.26 -1.62
N THR A 8 9.60 -5.39 -2.09
CA THR A 8 11.06 -5.62 -2.07
C THR A 8 11.63 -5.40 -0.68
N ASP A 9 11.01 -4.52 0.12
CA ASP A 9 11.47 -4.15 1.44
C ASP A 9 10.30 -3.87 2.41
N TRP A 10 10.55 -4.10 3.69
CA TRP A 10 9.56 -4.07 4.77
C TRP A 10 10.05 -3.24 5.94
N ILE A 11 9.21 -2.31 6.40
CA ILE A 11 9.55 -1.39 7.48
C ILE A 11 8.59 -1.63 8.65
N ASN A 12 9.12 -1.73 9.87
CA ASN A 12 8.28 -1.84 11.07
C ASN A 12 7.63 -0.49 11.43
N LEU A 13 6.62 -0.50 12.29
CA LEU A 13 5.88 0.74 12.60
C LEU A 13 6.71 1.83 13.31
N PRO A 14 7.61 1.53 14.26
CA PRO A 14 8.57 2.51 14.79
C PRO A 14 9.39 3.21 13.68
N ASP A 15 10.00 2.45 12.78
CA ASP A 15 10.82 3.00 11.71
C ASP A 15 9.99 3.82 10.70
N VAL A 16 8.74 3.43 10.45
CA VAL A 16 7.79 4.25 9.68
C VAL A 16 7.51 5.57 10.40
N ALA A 17 7.34 5.55 11.72
CA ALA A 17 7.08 6.75 12.51
C ALA A 17 8.25 7.73 12.42
N ASP A 18 9.48 7.24 12.58
CA ASP A 18 10.71 8.01 12.44
C ASP A 18 10.84 8.57 11.02
N ARG A 19 10.59 7.73 9.99
CA ARG A 19 10.68 8.13 8.58
C ARG A 19 9.67 9.21 8.20
N LEU A 20 8.47 9.17 8.78
CA LEU A 20 7.41 10.16 8.54
C LEU A 20 7.52 11.39 9.47
N GLY A 21 8.38 11.36 10.49
CA GLY A 21 8.47 12.41 11.49
C GLY A 21 7.19 12.54 12.34
N VAL A 22 6.50 11.44 12.60
CA VAL A 22 5.24 11.40 13.38
C VAL A 22 5.35 10.41 14.54
N SER A 23 4.40 10.44 15.48
CA SER A 23 4.36 9.46 16.56
C SER A 23 3.91 8.07 16.07
N ILE A 24 4.34 7.00 16.74
CA ILE A 24 3.86 5.64 16.45
C ILE A 24 2.32 5.52 16.57
N SER A 25 1.71 6.26 17.51
CA SER A 25 0.25 6.35 17.64
C SER A 25 -0.39 6.95 16.39
N LYS A 26 0.26 7.93 15.74
CA LYS A 26 -0.20 8.50 14.48
C LYS A 26 -0.11 7.48 13.35
N VAL A 27 0.95 6.69 13.29
CA VAL A 27 1.07 5.58 12.31
C VAL A 27 -0.06 4.57 12.49
N HIS A 28 -0.35 4.16 13.72
CA HIS A 28 -1.50 3.28 14.01
C HIS A 28 -2.84 3.90 13.59
N GLN A 29 -3.02 5.21 13.79
CA GLN A 29 -4.20 5.91 13.32
C GLN A 29 -4.26 5.91 11.78
N MET A 30 -3.17 6.19 11.09
CA MET A 30 -3.11 6.18 9.62
C MET A 30 -3.48 4.81 9.05
N ILE A 31 -3.07 3.71 9.69
CA ILE A 31 -3.46 2.36 9.29
C ILE A 31 -4.97 2.16 9.49
N ARG A 32 -5.50 2.56 10.66
CA ARG A 32 -6.93 2.43 10.96
C ARG A 32 -7.82 3.23 10.00
N ASP A 33 -7.36 4.42 9.64
CA ASP A 33 -8.04 5.37 8.77
C ASP A 33 -7.88 5.03 7.27
N GLY A 34 -7.20 3.92 6.94
CA GLY A 34 -6.98 3.49 5.55
C GLY A 34 -5.99 4.39 4.78
N VAL A 35 -5.20 5.21 5.49
CA VAL A 35 -4.18 6.07 4.90
C VAL A 35 -2.91 5.26 4.56
N LEU A 36 -2.58 4.27 5.38
CA LEU A 36 -1.39 3.44 5.24
C LEU A 36 -1.74 1.95 5.32
N LEU A 37 -1.14 1.13 4.46
CA LEU A 37 -1.33 -0.32 4.50
C LEU A 37 -0.27 -0.97 5.40
N ALA A 38 -0.70 -1.82 6.32
CA ALA A 38 0.18 -2.65 7.13
C ALA A 38 -0.35 -4.08 7.18
N VAL A 39 0.56 -5.04 7.13
CA VAL A 39 0.26 -6.48 7.21
C VAL A 39 1.04 -7.12 8.35
N LYS A 40 0.62 -8.31 8.78
CA LYS A 40 1.30 -9.05 9.85
C LYS A 40 2.23 -10.10 9.22
N ARG A 41 3.53 -9.96 9.45
CA ARG A 41 4.56 -10.93 9.05
C ARG A 41 5.30 -11.41 10.28
N ASP A 42 5.35 -12.72 10.49
CA ASP A 42 6.00 -13.36 11.64
C ASP A 42 5.64 -12.77 13.01
N GLY A 43 4.37 -12.38 13.19
CA GLY A 43 3.91 -11.78 14.45
C GLY A 43 3.98 -10.26 14.50
N VAL A 44 4.73 -9.63 13.59
CA VAL A 44 5.05 -8.20 13.60
C VAL A 44 4.28 -7.45 12.52
N ARG A 45 3.80 -6.25 12.84
CA ARG A 45 3.19 -5.35 11.84
C ARG A 45 4.27 -4.65 11.04
N VAL A 46 4.21 -4.82 9.73
CA VAL A 46 5.16 -4.24 8.78
C VAL A 46 4.42 -3.56 7.64
N VAL A 47 5.07 -2.55 7.08
CA VAL A 47 4.60 -1.73 5.98
C VAL A 47 5.56 -1.91 4.81
N PRO A 48 5.07 -2.12 3.58
CA PRO A 48 5.93 -2.10 2.40
C PRO A 48 6.66 -0.77 2.24
N ALA A 49 7.99 -0.80 2.09
CA ALA A 49 8.81 0.41 2.02
C ALA A 49 8.44 1.32 0.85
N GLU A 50 7.96 0.74 -0.27
CA GLU A 50 7.60 1.47 -1.49
C GLU A 50 6.36 2.35 -1.31
N LEU A 51 5.49 2.05 -0.33
CA LEU A 51 4.29 2.84 -0.04
C LEU A 51 4.59 4.14 0.72
N VAL A 52 5.84 4.31 1.16
CA VAL A 52 6.36 5.50 1.84
C VAL A 52 7.48 6.12 0.99
N ALA A 53 7.21 7.26 0.38
CA ALA A 53 8.15 7.99 -0.48
C ALA A 53 8.68 9.24 0.24
N ASN A 54 10.00 9.40 0.37
CA ASN A 54 10.65 10.65 0.84
C ASN A 54 9.97 11.31 2.07
N ALA A 55 9.65 10.53 3.10
CA ALA A 55 8.97 10.96 4.34
C ALA A 55 7.46 11.25 4.24
N ILE A 56 6.80 10.89 3.14
CA ILE A 56 5.34 10.94 3.01
C ILE A 56 4.78 9.60 2.54
N VAL A 57 3.53 9.31 2.89
CA VAL A 57 2.78 8.22 2.27
C VAL A 57 2.42 8.60 0.84
N LEU A 58 2.42 7.62 -0.07
CA LEU A 58 2.02 7.85 -1.46
C LEU A 58 0.64 8.52 -1.54
N LYS A 59 0.59 9.69 -2.19
CA LYS A 59 -0.61 10.55 -2.25
C LYS A 59 -1.89 9.85 -2.69
N HIS A 60 -1.78 8.85 -3.56
CA HIS A 60 -2.93 8.14 -4.12
C HIS A 60 -3.32 6.90 -3.32
N LEU A 61 -2.45 6.42 -2.43
CA LEU A 61 -2.68 5.18 -1.68
C LEU A 61 -3.98 5.19 -0.87
N PRO A 62 -4.33 6.24 -0.10
CA PRO A 62 -5.55 6.23 0.71
C PRO A 62 -6.82 6.03 -0.14
N GLY A 63 -6.85 6.65 -1.32
CA GLY A 63 -7.98 6.52 -2.24
C GLY A 63 -8.12 5.11 -2.80
N ILE A 64 -7.01 4.39 -3.03
CA ILE A 64 -7.04 3.00 -3.48
C ILE A 64 -7.46 2.07 -2.35
N LEU A 65 -6.90 2.24 -1.16
CA LEU A 65 -7.22 1.40 0.00
C LEU A 65 -8.70 1.49 0.37
N ASN A 66 -9.29 2.68 0.28
CA ASN A 66 -10.73 2.85 0.50
C ASN A 66 -11.57 2.11 -0.54
N LEU A 67 -11.22 2.21 -1.84
CA LEU A 67 -11.94 1.49 -2.90
C LEU A 67 -11.85 -0.03 -2.74
N LEU A 68 -10.66 -0.53 -2.37
CA LEU A 68 -10.47 -1.96 -2.11
C LEU A 68 -11.28 -2.42 -0.89
N ARG A 69 -11.29 -1.64 0.18
CA ARG A 69 -12.11 -1.91 1.37
C ARG A 69 -13.60 -1.92 1.05
N ASP A 70 -14.07 -0.96 0.25
CA ASP A 70 -15.48 -0.90 -0.19
C ASP A 70 -15.85 -2.12 -1.04
N ALA A 71 -14.90 -2.66 -1.81
CA ALA A 71 -15.04 -3.92 -2.54
C ALA A 71 -14.85 -5.18 -1.66
N GLY A 72 -14.68 -5.02 -0.34
CA GLY A 72 -14.59 -6.12 0.63
C GLY A 72 -13.19 -6.69 0.87
N TYR A 73 -12.13 -6.07 0.34
CA TYR A 73 -10.76 -6.55 0.50
C TYR A 73 -10.24 -6.24 1.90
N ASN A 74 -9.55 -7.22 2.50
CA ASN A 74 -8.75 -7.01 3.71
C ASN A 74 -7.32 -6.54 3.40
N ASP A 75 -6.52 -6.24 4.42
CA ASP A 75 -5.15 -5.71 4.24
C ASP A 75 -4.21 -6.65 3.46
N GLU A 76 -4.31 -7.98 3.65
CA GLU A 76 -3.50 -8.96 2.90
C GLU A 76 -3.95 -9.05 1.44
N GLU A 77 -5.26 -8.96 1.18
CA GLU A 77 -5.81 -8.97 -0.17
C GLU A 77 -5.49 -7.67 -0.91
N ALA A 78 -5.58 -6.53 -0.23
CA ALA A 78 -5.19 -5.23 -0.77
C ALA A 78 -3.69 -5.19 -1.10
N LEU A 79 -2.84 -5.77 -0.23
CA LEU A 79 -1.43 -5.95 -0.51
C LEU A 79 -1.24 -6.80 -1.78
N ARG A 80 -1.88 -7.97 -1.86
CA ARG A 80 -1.75 -8.84 -3.04
C ARG A 80 -2.19 -8.12 -4.30
N TRP A 81 -3.31 -7.43 -4.27
CA TRP A 81 -3.84 -6.67 -5.41
C TRP A 81 -2.88 -5.57 -5.86
N LEU A 82 -2.28 -4.82 -4.92
CA LEU A 82 -1.32 -3.76 -5.24
C LEU A 82 -0.03 -4.30 -5.85
N TYR A 83 0.43 -5.48 -5.43
CA TYR A 83 1.70 -6.07 -5.87
C TYR A 83 1.52 -7.14 -6.95
N GLU A 84 0.30 -7.38 -7.42
CA GLU A 84 0.04 -8.26 -8.56
C GLU A 84 0.81 -7.75 -9.78
N PRO A 85 1.62 -8.60 -10.43
CA PRO A 85 2.39 -8.22 -11.60
C PRO A 85 1.51 -7.71 -12.74
N ASP A 86 1.81 -6.51 -13.22
CA ASP A 86 1.13 -5.89 -14.34
C ASP A 86 2.08 -4.99 -15.14
N GLU A 87 2.47 -5.48 -16.32
CA GLU A 87 3.38 -4.75 -17.21
C GLU A 87 2.77 -3.46 -17.77
N THR A 88 1.44 -3.38 -17.91
CA THR A 88 0.76 -2.15 -18.37
C THR A 88 0.86 -1.03 -17.32
N LEU A 89 1.05 -1.39 -16.05
CA LEU A 89 1.33 -0.47 -14.95
C LEU A 89 2.84 -0.24 -14.75
N GLY A 90 3.70 -1.01 -15.41
CA GLY A 90 5.16 -0.89 -15.33
C GLY A 90 5.76 -1.69 -14.18
N GLY A 91 5.10 -2.78 -13.81
CA GLY A 91 5.53 -3.68 -12.75
C GLY A 91 4.34 -4.11 -11.91
N SER A 92 3.73 -3.18 -11.17
CA SER A 92 2.57 -3.44 -10.34
C SER A 92 1.79 -2.16 -10.02
N GLY A 93 0.63 -2.30 -9.39
CA GLY A 93 -0.12 -1.17 -8.83
C GLY A 93 0.70 -0.34 -7.86
N ALA A 94 1.45 -0.98 -6.96
CA ALA A 94 2.30 -0.33 -5.97
C ALA A 94 3.35 0.58 -6.62
N VAL A 95 4.02 0.08 -7.67
CA VAL A 95 5.00 0.88 -8.45
C VAL A 95 4.31 2.06 -9.15
N ALA A 96 3.15 1.82 -9.76
CA ALA A 96 2.41 2.84 -10.49
C ALA A 96 1.89 3.98 -9.61
N LEU A 97 1.67 3.76 -8.31
CA LEU A 97 1.21 4.79 -7.37
C LEU A 97 2.23 5.92 -7.17
N GLY A 98 3.52 5.65 -7.35
CA GLY A 98 4.60 6.64 -7.25
C GLY A 98 4.72 7.57 -8.46
N GLY A 99 4.07 7.26 -9.59
CA GLY A 99 4.25 7.96 -10.86
C GLY A 99 2.95 8.40 -11.55
N ASP A 100 3.02 8.60 -12.86
CA ASP A 100 1.91 9.13 -13.67
C ASP A 100 0.75 8.15 -13.88
N ARG A 101 1.00 6.85 -13.61
CA ARG A 101 0.04 5.75 -13.82
C ARG A 101 -0.94 5.54 -12.67
N ALA A 102 -0.84 6.30 -11.58
CA ALA A 102 -1.74 6.16 -10.45
C ALA A 102 -3.24 6.36 -10.80
N ARG A 103 -3.55 7.15 -11.84
CA ARG A 103 -4.94 7.29 -12.33
C ARG A 103 -5.49 5.98 -12.87
N GLU A 104 -4.66 5.21 -13.56
CA GLU A 104 -5.02 3.90 -14.10
C GLU A 104 -5.29 2.90 -12.97
N VAL A 105 -4.44 2.89 -11.95
CA VAL A 105 -4.64 2.07 -10.73
C VAL A 105 -5.98 2.40 -10.08
N LYS A 106 -6.29 3.70 -9.94
CA LYS A 106 -7.57 4.15 -9.37
C LYS A 106 -8.78 3.68 -10.18
N ARG A 107 -8.72 3.78 -11.51
CA ARG A 107 -9.80 3.32 -12.40
C ARG A 107 -10.09 1.83 -12.20
N ARG A 108 -9.04 1.02 -12.05
CA ARG A 108 -9.17 -0.42 -11.83
C ARG A 108 -9.76 -0.75 -10.47
N ALA A 109 -9.28 -0.08 -9.42
CA ALA A 109 -9.84 -0.23 -8.08
C ALA A 109 -11.34 0.13 -8.07
N GLN A 110 -11.75 1.19 -8.79
CA GLN A 110 -13.16 1.54 -8.92
C GLN A 110 -13.98 0.43 -9.59
N ALA A 111 -13.44 -0.22 -10.62
CA ALA A 111 -14.14 -1.29 -11.34
C ALA A 111 -14.38 -2.56 -10.50
N LEU A 112 -13.78 -2.69 -9.32
CA LEU A 112 -14.02 -3.82 -8.41
C LEU A 112 -15.28 -3.66 -7.55
N GLY A 113 -15.76 -2.43 -7.37
CA GLY A 113 -16.89 -2.10 -6.50
C GLY A 113 -18.23 -1.91 -7.23
N PHE A 114 -18.30 -2.23 -8.53
CA PHE A 114 -19.50 -2.11 -9.37
C PHE A 114 -19.94 -3.45 -9.93
#